data_AF-A0AB34VMZ3-F1
#
_entry.id   AF-A0AB34VMZ3-F1
#
_cell.length_a   1.000
_cell.length_b   1.000
_cell.length_c   1.000
_cell.angle_alpha   90.00
_cell.angle_beta   90.00
_cell.angle_gamma   90.00
#
_symmetry.space_group_name_H-M   'P 1'
#
loop_
_entity.id
_entity.type
_entity.pdbx_description
1 polymer ?
#
loop_
_entity_poly.entity_id
_entity_poly.type
_entity_poly.pdbx_seq_one_letter_code
_entity_poly.pdbx_strand_id
1 'polypeptide(L)'
;MTPWGPIIAAMIAGFIAFIGMIITKESKVSEFRQAWINDFREEISLLIEAYKQWAYYTVLYKIHLKVSFFADSEIAKSHREKSKWFDQTIQKSKGEIDRYKGRIKLRLNSDPNRRSIEENKLEDLLEKIIKTKELNSVETLSDEIYLYSSLILTTEWKVVKKGEKSYIKAKKFILWLAIFVGLIASISLCFHLQDALVWLMNKPKPLINR
;
A
#
# COMPACT_ATOMS: atom_id res chain seq x y z
N MET A 1 47.63 21.61 -16.13
CA MET A 1 46.91 20.54 -15.40
C MET A 1 46.01 19.83 -16.40
N THR A 2 46.08 18.51 -16.51
CA THR A 2 45.18 17.78 -17.41
C THR A 2 43.76 17.81 -16.86
N PRO A 3 42.72 18.04 -17.69
CA PRO A 3 41.35 18.25 -17.23
C PRO A 3 40.65 16.98 -16.72
N TRP A 4 41.34 15.85 -16.65
CA TRP A 4 40.78 14.55 -16.30
C TRP A 4 40.26 14.49 -14.86
N GLY A 5 40.93 15.14 -13.91
CA GLY A 5 40.50 15.15 -12.50
C GLY A 5 39.10 15.76 -12.30
N PRO A 6 38.86 17.02 -12.75
CA PRO A 6 37.55 17.65 -12.67
C PRO A 6 36.44 16.88 -13.42
N ILE A 7 36.74 16.31 -14.60
CA ILE A 7 35.77 15.54 -15.38
C ILE A 7 35.32 14.29 -14.60
N ILE A 8 36.27 13.53 -14.04
CA ILE A 8 35.97 12.34 -13.24
C ILE A 8 35.17 12.71 -11.99
N ALA A 9 35.56 13.77 -11.29
CA ALA A 9 34.83 14.25 -10.11
C ALA A 9 33.38 14.62 -10.44
N ALA A 10 33.15 15.34 -11.55
CA ALA A 10 31.81 15.70 -12.00
C ALA A 10 30.96 14.47 -12.36
N MET A 11 31.55 13.47 -13.02
CA MET A 11 30.87 12.21 -13.33
C MET A 11 30.44 11.45 -12.06
N ILE A 12 31.33 11.35 -11.06
CA ILE A 12 31.02 10.70 -9.78
C ILE A 12 29.90 11.46 -9.06
N ALA A 13 29.99 12.79 -8.99
CA ALA A 13 28.97 13.63 -8.36
C ALA A 13 27.60 13.45 -9.04
N GLY A 14 27.55 13.44 -10.38
CA GLY A 14 26.33 13.19 -11.15
C GLY A 14 25.74 11.81 -10.88
N PHE A 15 26.58 10.78 -10.78
CA PHE A 15 26.15 9.42 -10.46
C PHE A 15 25.56 9.29 -9.04
N ILE A 16 26.19 9.92 -8.05
CA ILE A 16 25.68 9.98 -6.66
C ILE A 16 24.33 10.70 -6.62
N ALA A 17 24.21 11.84 -7.31
CA ALA A 17 22.95 12.58 -7.40
C ALA A 17 21.83 11.75 -8.04
N PHE A 18 22.14 11.00 -9.10
CA PHE A 18 21.21 10.09 -9.76
C PHE A 18 20.71 8.97 -8.81
N ILE A 19 21.59 8.35 -8.04
CA ILE A 19 21.19 7.36 -7.02
C ILE A 19 20.28 7.99 -5.97
N GLY A 20 20.64 9.18 -5.48
CA GLY A 20 19.83 9.93 -4.52
C GLY A 20 18.42 10.21 -5.05
N MET A 21 18.29 10.55 -6.33
CA MET A 21 16.99 10.75 -6.98
C MET A 21 16.16 9.47 -7.03
N ILE A 22 16.76 8.32 -7.37
CA ILE A 22 16.05 7.03 -7.38
C ILE A 22 15.53 6.67 -5.99
N ILE A 23 16.38 6.82 -4.96
CA ILE A 23 16.01 6.53 -3.58
C ILE A 23 14.87 7.45 -3.13
N THR A 24 14.97 8.75 -3.43
CA THR A 24 13.94 9.74 -3.08
C THR A 24 12.61 9.40 -3.75
N LYS A 25 12.64 9.05 -5.04
CA LYS A 25 11.45 8.61 -5.79
C LYS A 25 10.82 7.38 -5.14
N GLU A 26 11.61 6.35 -4.84
CA GLU A 26 11.09 5.11 -4.24
C GLU A 26 10.50 5.36 -2.84
N SER A 27 11.17 6.17 -2.02
CA SER A 27 10.67 6.57 -0.70
C SER A 27 9.31 7.25 -0.83
N LYS A 28 9.14 8.18 -1.79
CA LYS A 28 7.88 8.87 -2.03
C LYS A 28 6.78 7.96 -2.56
N VAL A 29 7.10 7.06 -3.48
CA VAL A 29 6.11 6.07 -3.97
C VAL A 29 5.65 5.15 -2.84
N SER A 30 6.56 4.71 -1.98
CA SER A 30 6.24 3.89 -0.80
C SER A 30 5.35 4.65 0.19
N GLU A 31 5.63 5.93 0.43
CA GLU A 31 4.79 6.82 1.28
C GLU A 31 3.37 6.94 0.72
N PHE A 32 3.22 7.22 -0.58
CA PHE A 32 1.90 7.30 -1.22
C PHE A 32 1.13 5.98 -1.18
N ARG A 33 1.81 4.84 -1.36
CA ARG A 33 1.19 3.52 -1.27
C ARG A 33 0.74 3.21 0.16
N GLN A 34 1.52 3.60 1.17
CA GLN A 34 1.13 3.45 2.57
C GLN A 34 -0.09 4.33 2.91
N ALA A 35 -0.14 5.56 2.41
CA ALA A 35 -1.30 6.42 2.54
C ALA A 35 -2.55 5.79 1.90
N TRP A 36 -2.42 5.28 0.66
CA TRP A 36 -3.51 4.55 0.00
C TRP A 36 -3.97 3.33 0.80
N ILE A 37 -3.04 2.55 1.39
CA ILE A 37 -3.37 1.40 2.25
C ILE A 37 -4.15 1.83 3.49
N ASN A 38 -3.73 2.91 4.16
CA ASN A 38 -4.36 3.39 5.38
C ASN A 38 -5.77 3.91 5.09
N ASP A 39 -5.92 4.70 4.03
CA ASP A 39 -7.22 5.15 3.55
C ASP A 39 -8.13 3.96 3.24
N PHE A 40 -7.63 2.97 2.50
CA PHE A 40 -8.44 1.79 2.15
C PHE A 40 -8.89 1.01 3.39
N ARG A 41 -8.03 0.87 4.40
CA ARG A 41 -8.39 0.25 5.69
C ARG A 41 -9.49 1.02 6.41
N GLU A 42 -9.37 2.34 6.46
CA GLU A 42 -10.34 3.21 7.12
C GLU A 42 -11.71 3.11 6.42
N GLU A 43 -11.73 3.21 5.09
CA GLU A 43 -12.96 3.16 4.30
C GLU A 43 -13.68 1.80 4.43
N ILE A 44 -12.92 0.69 4.53
CA ILE A 44 -13.49 -0.65 4.79
C ILE A 44 -14.08 -0.74 6.20
N SER A 45 -13.37 -0.23 7.21
CA SER A 45 -13.87 -0.22 8.59
C SER A 45 -15.18 0.57 8.69
N LEU A 46 -15.21 1.76 8.08
CA LEU A 46 -16.38 2.63 8.11
C LEU A 46 -17.54 2.06 7.29
N LEU A 47 -17.27 1.37 6.18
CA LEU A 47 -18.30 0.63 5.44
C LEU A 47 -18.92 -0.47 6.31
N ILE A 48 -18.10 -1.29 6.96
CA ILE A 48 -18.57 -2.39 7.81
C ILE A 48 -19.39 -1.84 8.98
N GLU A 49 -18.93 -0.76 9.62
CA GLU A 49 -19.67 -0.09 10.68
C GLU A 49 -21.04 0.40 10.20
N ALA A 50 -21.09 1.18 9.11
CA ALA A 50 -22.32 1.71 8.57
C ALA A 50 -23.28 0.58 8.15
N TYR A 51 -22.76 -0.51 7.61
CA TYR A 51 -23.54 -1.69 7.24
C TYR A 51 -24.17 -2.41 8.44
N LYS A 52 -23.38 -2.68 9.49
CA LYS A 52 -23.87 -3.29 10.72
C LYS A 52 -24.88 -2.40 11.44
N GLN A 53 -24.62 -1.09 11.51
CA GLN A 53 -25.57 -0.12 12.06
C GLN A 53 -26.89 -0.11 11.28
N TRP A 54 -26.82 -0.06 9.96
CA TRP A 54 -28.01 -0.09 9.11
C TRP A 54 -28.87 -1.32 9.38
N ALA A 55 -28.27 -2.52 9.41
CA ALA A 55 -28.98 -3.76 9.66
C ALA A 55 -29.59 -3.80 11.07
N TYR A 56 -28.80 -3.45 12.09
CA TYR A 56 -29.24 -3.42 13.48
C TYR A 56 -30.40 -2.46 13.71
N TYR A 57 -30.28 -1.22 13.24
CA TYR A 57 -31.34 -0.23 13.39
C TYR A 57 -32.59 -0.57 12.57
N THR A 58 -32.44 -1.25 11.44
CA THR A 58 -33.59 -1.77 10.69
C THR A 58 -34.42 -2.77 11.51
N VAL A 59 -33.77 -3.61 12.32
CA VAL A 59 -34.47 -4.53 13.23
C VAL A 59 -35.16 -3.76 14.35
N LEU A 60 -34.46 -2.84 15.02
CA LEU A 60 -35.04 -2.03 16.09
C LEU A 60 -36.22 -1.17 15.62
N TYR A 61 -36.09 -0.55 14.45
CA TYR A 61 -37.16 0.19 13.80
C TYR A 61 -38.44 -0.66 13.68
N LYS A 62 -38.32 -1.89 13.16
CA LYS A 62 -39.46 -2.80 13.01
C LYS A 62 -40.08 -3.19 14.36
N ILE A 63 -39.26 -3.43 15.38
CA ILE A 63 -39.74 -3.76 16.73
C ILE A 63 -40.52 -2.58 17.33
N HIS A 64 -39.93 -1.39 17.32
CA HIS A 64 -40.58 -0.20 17.88
C HIS A 64 -41.85 0.18 17.12
N LEU A 65 -41.82 0.09 15.79
CA LEU A 65 -42.99 0.33 14.96
C LEU A 65 -44.11 -0.68 15.31
N LYS A 66 -43.78 -1.97 15.41
CA LYS A 66 -44.75 -3.01 15.79
C LYS A 66 -45.37 -2.73 17.16
N VAL A 67 -44.55 -2.47 18.18
CA VAL A 67 -45.06 -2.17 19.53
C VAL A 67 -45.96 -0.93 19.53
N SER A 68 -45.64 0.09 18.72
CA SER A 68 -46.45 1.30 18.64
C SER A 68 -47.87 1.13 18.09
N PHE A 69 -48.15 -0.01 17.44
CA PHE A 69 -49.48 -0.37 16.96
C PHE A 69 -50.32 -1.10 18.00
N PHE A 70 -49.69 -1.80 18.95
CA PHE A 70 -50.38 -2.68 19.91
C PHE A 70 -50.40 -2.15 21.35
N ALA A 71 -49.59 -1.14 21.66
CA ALA A 71 -49.49 -0.58 23.00
C ALA A 71 -50.52 0.53 23.26
N ASP A 72 -50.77 0.82 24.55
CA ASP A 72 -51.61 1.93 24.99
C ASP A 72 -51.04 3.30 24.56
N SER A 73 -51.90 4.33 24.54
CA SER A 73 -51.63 5.67 23.98
C SER A 73 -50.24 6.26 24.31
N GLU A 74 -49.84 6.23 25.58
CA GLU A 74 -48.58 6.83 26.02
C GLU A 74 -47.34 6.02 25.58
N ILE A 75 -47.39 4.70 25.76
CA ILE A 75 -46.32 3.78 25.32
C ILE A 75 -46.21 3.79 23.80
N ALA A 76 -47.34 3.79 23.10
CA ALA A 76 -47.41 3.89 21.65
C ALA A 76 -46.73 5.16 21.14
N LYS A 77 -46.99 6.31 21.76
CA LYS A 77 -46.35 7.59 21.41
C LYS A 77 -44.82 7.52 21.55
N SER A 78 -44.32 7.03 22.69
CA SER A 78 -42.87 6.86 22.94
C SER A 78 -42.21 5.95 21.89
N HIS A 79 -42.86 4.84 21.53
CA HIS A 79 -42.35 3.93 20.51
C HIS A 79 -42.38 4.51 19.10
N ARG A 80 -43.37 5.36 18.76
CA ARG A 80 -43.38 6.11 17.47
C ARG A 80 -42.23 7.09 17.38
N GLU A 81 -41.96 7.83 18.45
CA GLU A 81 -40.83 8.77 18.51
C GLU A 81 -39.49 8.05 18.32
N LYS A 82 -39.29 6.91 19.00
CA LYS A 82 -38.12 6.05 18.78
C LYS A 82 -38.04 5.51 17.35
N SER A 83 -39.15 5.02 16.79
CA SER A 83 -39.21 4.54 15.41
C SER A 83 -38.80 5.62 14.40
N LYS A 84 -39.24 6.88 14.62
CA LYS A 84 -38.82 8.03 13.79
C LYS A 84 -37.32 8.31 13.91
N TRP A 85 -36.77 8.23 15.12
CA TRP A 85 -35.31 8.36 15.32
C TRP A 85 -34.54 7.25 14.59
N PHE A 86 -34.98 5.99 14.71
CA PHE A 86 -34.34 4.88 13.99
C PHE A 86 -34.43 5.04 12.47
N ASP A 87 -35.55 5.51 11.93
CA ASP A 87 -35.68 5.77 10.49
C ASP A 87 -34.66 6.80 10.01
N GLN A 88 -34.48 7.92 10.74
CA GLN A 88 -33.45 8.92 10.43
C GLN A 88 -32.04 8.32 10.44
N THR A 89 -31.72 7.51 11.46
CA THR A 89 -30.42 6.84 11.56
C THR A 89 -30.21 5.83 10.44
N ILE A 90 -31.24 5.06 10.06
CA ILE A 90 -31.20 4.13 8.93
C ILE A 90 -30.88 4.85 7.62
N GLN A 91 -31.51 6.01 7.37
CA GLN A 91 -31.22 6.79 6.15
C GLN A 91 -29.79 7.31 6.15
N LYS A 92 -29.29 7.77 7.30
CA LYS A 92 -27.90 8.19 7.45
C LYS A 92 -26.93 7.04 7.15
N SER A 93 -27.12 5.88 7.78
CA SER A 93 -26.25 4.71 7.58
C SER A 93 -26.27 4.23 6.13
N LYS A 94 -27.42 4.29 5.43
CA LYS A 94 -27.48 4.00 3.98
C LYS A 94 -26.62 4.96 3.15
N GLY A 95 -26.72 6.26 3.42
CA GLY A 95 -25.89 7.26 2.73
C GLY A 95 -24.39 7.04 2.97
N GLU A 96 -24.02 6.62 4.18
CA GLU A 96 -22.64 6.24 4.52
C GLU A 96 -22.19 4.96 3.80
N ILE A 97 -23.04 3.92 3.74
CA ILE A 97 -22.79 2.72 2.94
C ILE A 97 -22.49 3.09 1.49
N ASP A 98 -23.36 3.88 0.84
CA ASP A 98 -23.20 4.25 -0.57
C ASP A 98 -21.92 5.07 -0.79
N ARG A 99 -21.62 5.99 0.13
CA ARG A 99 -20.39 6.79 0.11
C ARG A 99 -19.15 5.90 0.18
N TYR A 100 -19.05 5.03 1.18
CA TYR A 100 -17.87 4.20 1.40
C TYR A 100 -17.73 3.12 0.32
N LYS A 101 -18.85 2.50 -0.09
CA LYS A 101 -18.88 1.60 -1.25
C LYS A 101 -18.32 2.27 -2.50
N GLY A 102 -18.78 3.48 -2.84
CA GLY A 102 -18.26 4.22 -4.00
C GLY A 102 -16.75 4.51 -3.90
N ARG A 103 -16.28 4.92 -2.71
CA ARG A 103 -14.86 5.21 -2.46
C ARG A 103 -13.96 3.98 -2.51
N ILE A 104 -14.44 2.83 -2.06
CA ILE A 104 -13.74 1.55 -2.17
C ILE A 104 -13.64 1.15 -3.64
N LYS A 105 -14.75 1.24 -4.39
CA LYS A 105 -14.78 0.93 -5.82
C LYS A 105 -13.82 1.76 -6.66
N LEU A 106 -13.68 3.04 -6.35
CA LEU A 106 -12.73 3.93 -7.03
C LEU A 106 -11.25 3.57 -6.76
N ARG A 107 -10.97 2.82 -5.69
CA ARG A 107 -9.63 2.33 -5.37
C ARG A 107 -9.32 0.96 -5.98
N LEU A 108 -10.35 0.21 -6.38
CA LEU A 108 -10.18 -1.01 -7.17
C LEU A 108 -9.77 -0.65 -8.60
N ASN A 109 -9.11 -1.58 -9.28
CA ASN A 109 -8.78 -1.40 -10.69
C ASN A 109 -10.04 -1.12 -11.52
N SER A 110 -10.02 -0.09 -12.36
CA SER A 110 -11.18 0.29 -13.18
C SER A 110 -11.44 -0.70 -14.33
N ASP A 111 -10.43 -1.44 -14.77
CA ASP A 111 -10.56 -2.50 -15.78
C ASP A 111 -10.78 -3.86 -15.10
N PRO A 112 -11.97 -4.47 -15.23
CA PRO A 112 -12.28 -5.76 -14.60
C PRO A 112 -11.34 -6.90 -15.03
N ASN A 113 -10.79 -6.84 -16.25
CA ASN A 113 -9.86 -7.86 -16.75
C ASN A 113 -8.48 -7.77 -16.09
N ARG A 114 -8.18 -6.62 -15.46
CA ARG A 114 -6.92 -6.37 -14.76
C ARG A 114 -7.05 -6.43 -13.25
N ARG A 115 -8.25 -6.69 -12.73
CA ARG A 115 -8.49 -6.88 -11.30
C ARG A 115 -7.89 -8.19 -10.83
N SER A 116 -7.38 -8.18 -9.59
CA SER A 116 -7.05 -9.41 -8.89
C SER A 116 -8.32 -10.21 -8.59
N ILE A 117 -8.16 -11.49 -8.24
CA ILE A 117 -9.27 -12.36 -7.83
C ILE A 117 -9.95 -11.77 -6.59
N GLU A 118 -9.17 -11.23 -5.66
CA GLU A 118 -9.62 -10.61 -4.43
C GLU A 118 -10.40 -9.32 -4.69
N GLU A 119 -9.96 -8.48 -5.63
CA GLU A 119 -10.68 -7.27 -6.04
C GLU A 119 -12.05 -7.59 -6.65
N ASN A 120 -12.11 -8.61 -7.52
CA ASN A 120 -13.38 -9.06 -8.12
C ASN A 120 -14.33 -9.61 -7.06
N LYS A 121 -13.82 -10.45 -6.14
CA LYS A 121 -14.63 -10.97 -5.04
C LYS A 121 -15.11 -9.86 -4.11
N LEU A 122 -14.28 -8.87 -3.80
CA LEU A 122 -14.70 -7.73 -3.00
C LEU A 122 -15.83 -6.96 -3.69
N GLU A 123 -15.70 -6.66 -4.99
CA GLU A 123 -16.77 -6.01 -5.77
C GLU A 123 -18.10 -6.77 -5.69
N ASP A 124 -18.07 -8.10 -5.87
CA ASP A 124 -19.26 -8.94 -5.78
C ASP A 124 -19.93 -8.88 -4.40
N LEU A 125 -19.13 -8.79 -3.33
CA LEU A 125 -19.63 -8.66 -1.97
C LEU A 125 -20.26 -7.27 -1.72
N LEU A 126 -19.65 -6.22 -2.26
CA LEU A 126 -20.19 -4.85 -2.19
C LEU A 126 -21.57 -4.73 -2.86
N GLU A 127 -21.85 -5.54 -3.89
CA GLU A 127 -23.17 -5.60 -4.53
C GLU A 127 -24.25 -6.34 -3.71
N LYS A 128 -23.85 -7.11 -2.70
CA LYS A 128 -24.78 -7.85 -1.83
C LYS A 128 -25.26 -7.04 -0.62
N ILE A 129 -24.51 -6.01 -0.20
CA ILE A 129 -24.76 -5.25 1.05
C ILE A 129 -26.22 -4.81 1.22
N ILE A 130 -26.82 -4.17 0.22
CA ILE A 130 -28.20 -3.64 0.34
C ILE A 130 -29.26 -4.75 0.27
N LYS A 131 -28.91 -5.91 -0.30
CA LYS A 131 -29.80 -7.06 -0.46
C LYS A 131 -29.87 -7.89 0.83
N THR A 132 -28.80 -7.92 1.60
CA THR A 132 -28.66 -8.73 2.80
C THR A 132 -29.07 -7.93 4.05
N LYS A 133 -30.17 -8.33 4.69
CA LYS A 133 -30.76 -7.60 5.84
C LYS A 133 -30.79 -8.39 7.14
N GLU A 134 -30.58 -9.70 7.08
CA GLU A 134 -30.59 -10.56 8.24
C GLU A 134 -29.27 -10.42 9.01
N LEU A 135 -29.33 -10.25 10.33
CA LEU A 135 -28.16 -9.92 11.15
C LEU A 135 -27.04 -10.96 11.04
N ASN A 136 -27.36 -12.26 11.03
CA ASN A 136 -26.36 -13.32 10.88
C ASN A 136 -25.67 -13.22 9.51
N SER A 137 -26.43 -13.01 8.44
CA SER A 137 -25.88 -12.85 7.09
C SER A 137 -25.11 -11.54 6.92
N VAL A 138 -25.47 -10.49 7.66
CA VAL A 138 -24.73 -9.23 7.72
C VAL A 138 -23.36 -9.43 8.36
N GLU A 139 -23.28 -10.20 9.44
CA GLU A 139 -22.01 -10.54 10.10
C GLU A 139 -21.11 -11.33 9.16
N THR A 140 -21.63 -12.43 8.58
CA THR A 140 -20.87 -13.24 7.63
C THR A 140 -20.39 -12.43 6.42
N LEU A 141 -21.24 -11.58 5.84
CA LEU A 141 -20.85 -10.74 4.72
C LEU A 141 -19.79 -9.70 5.12
N SER A 142 -19.87 -9.16 6.34
CA SER A 142 -18.88 -8.22 6.87
C SER A 142 -17.51 -8.89 7.04
N ASP A 143 -17.48 -10.13 7.53
CA ASP A 143 -16.26 -10.92 7.68
C ASP A 143 -15.63 -11.25 6.32
N GLU A 144 -16.45 -11.58 5.32
CA GLU A 144 -15.97 -11.80 3.96
C GLU A 144 -15.40 -10.51 3.33
N ILE A 145 -16.08 -9.37 3.50
CA ILE A 145 -15.58 -8.06 3.04
C ILE A 145 -14.23 -7.76 3.71
N TYR A 146 -14.12 -7.96 5.02
CA TYR A 146 -12.89 -7.77 5.76
C TYR A 146 -11.77 -8.69 5.23
N LEU A 147 -12.06 -9.98 5.03
CA LEU A 147 -11.09 -10.96 4.54
C LEU A 147 -10.51 -10.57 3.18
N TYR A 148 -11.36 -10.32 2.18
CA TYR A 148 -10.87 -10.01 0.83
C TYR A 148 -10.17 -8.65 0.77
N SER A 149 -10.62 -7.67 1.56
CA SER A 149 -9.92 -6.40 1.71
C SER A 149 -8.53 -6.58 2.34
N SER A 150 -8.41 -7.42 3.37
CA SER A 150 -7.13 -7.75 4.01
C SER A 150 -6.16 -8.46 3.07
N LEU A 151 -6.66 -9.32 2.18
CA LEU A 151 -5.84 -9.97 1.15
C LEU A 151 -5.29 -8.97 0.11
N ILE A 152 -6.12 -8.02 -0.35
CA ILE A 152 -5.69 -6.92 -1.23
C ILE A 152 -4.58 -6.11 -0.54
N LEU A 153 -4.84 -5.70 0.71
CA LEU A 153 -3.89 -4.93 1.52
C LEU A 153 -2.57 -5.68 1.76
N THR A 154 -2.63 -7.00 1.94
CA THR A 154 -1.43 -7.83 2.12
C THR A 154 -0.58 -7.86 0.86
N THR A 155 -1.20 -7.92 -0.31
CA THR A 155 -0.50 -7.87 -1.59
C THR A 155 0.20 -6.53 -1.77
N GLU A 156 -0.48 -5.43 -1.48
CA GLU A 156 0.07 -4.08 -1.57
C GLU A 156 1.18 -3.83 -0.54
N TRP A 157 1.03 -4.35 0.68
CA TRP A 157 2.05 -4.28 1.71
C TRP A 157 3.35 -5.01 1.33
N LYS A 158 3.24 -6.12 0.59
CA LYS A 158 4.42 -6.81 0.04
C LYS A 158 5.16 -5.94 -0.97
N VAL A 159 4.44 -5.16 -1.78
CA VAL A 159 5.05 -4.19 -2.71
C VAL A 159 5.75 -3.08 -1.94
N VAL A 160 5.12 -2.49 -0.92
CA VAL A 160 5.74 -1.47 -0.05
C VAL A 160 7.09 -1.94 0.52
N LYS A 161 7.16 -3.18 1.03
CA LYS A 161 8.40 -3.72 1.63
C LYS A 161 9.48 -4.05 0.61
N LYS A 162 9.08 -4.64 -0.53
CA LYS A 162 10.02 -5.12 -1.54
C LYS A 162 10.50 -3.99 -2.46
N GLY A 163 9.68 -2.96 -2.60
CA GLY A 163 9.81 -1.87 -3.54
C GLY A 163 9.20 -2.17 -4.91
N GLU A 164 9.05 -1.12 -5.71
CA GLU A 164 8.49 -1.19 -7.05
C GLU A 164 9.36 -2.03 -8.00
N LYS A 165 8.74 -2.66 -9.00
CA LYS A 165 9.48 -3.46 -10.00
C LYS A 165 10.61 -2.66 -10.66
N SER A 166 10.37 -1.38 -10.94
CA SER A 166 11.36 -0.47 -11.53
C SER A 166 12.53 -0.20 -10.57
N TYR A 167 12.26 0.01 -9.27
CA TYR A 167 13.29 0.19 -8.26
C TYR A 167 14.12 -1.09 -8.05
N ILE A 168 13.49 -2.25 -8.00
CA ILE A 168 14.18 -3.54 -7.90
C ILE A 168 15.15 -3.73 -9.09
N LYS A 169 14.72 -3.37 -10.31
CA LYS A 169 15.59 -3.41 -11.50
C LYS A 169 16.75 -2.41 -11.39
N ALA A 170 16.48 -1.17 -10.97
CA ALA A 170 17.50 -0.15 -10.80
C ALA A 170 18.55 -0.55 -9.75
N LYS A 171 18.12 -1.09 -8.60
CA LYS A 171 19.00 -1.61 -7.56
C LYS A 171 19.91 -2.72 -8.08
N LYS A 172 19.36 -3.67 -8.84
CA LYS A 172 20.15 -4.74 -9.47
C LYS A 172 21.16 -4.18 -10.48
N PHE A 173 20.76 -3.21 -11.29
CA PHE A 173 21.65 -2.56 -12.25
C PHE A 173 22.83 -1.86 -11.54
N ILE A 174 22.55 -1.07 -10.49
CA ILE A 174 23.58 -0.39 -9.70
C ILE A 174 24.55 -1.42 -9.07
N LEU A 175 24.03 -2.54 -8.56
CA LEU A 175 24.86 -3.61 -8.01
C LEU A 175 25.79 -4.23 -9.06
N TRP A 176 25.27 -4.56 -10.24
CA TRP A 176 26.07 -5.11 -11.34
C TRP A 176 27.12 -4.12 -11.84
N LEU A 177 26.78 -2.84 -11.93
CA LEU A 177 27.71 -1.78 -12.29
C LEU A 177 28.84 -1.65 -11.25
N ALA A 178 28.52 -1.71 -9.96
CA ALA A 178 29.52 -1.67 -8.89
C ALA A 178 30.47 -2.88 -8.94
N ILE A 179 29.96 -4.09 -9.19
CA ILE A 179 30.78 -5.29 -9.37
C ILE A 179 31.70 -5.13 -10.58
N PHE A 180 31.17 -4.65 -11.71
CA PHE A 180 31.94 -4.45 -12.93
C PHE A 180 33.09 -3.44 -12.74
N VAL A 181 32.80 -2.29 -12.12
CA VAL A 181 33.82 -1.27 -11.81
C VAL A 181 34.86 -1.82 -10.81
N GLY A 182 34.42 -2.58 -9.80
CA GLY A 182 35.30 -3.23 -8.83
C GLY A 182 36.26 -4.23 -9.49
N LEU A 183 35.78 -5.03 -10.46
CA LEU A 183 36.62 -5.95 -11.21
C LEU A 183 37.69 -5.21 -12.04
N ILE A 184 37.30 -4.14 -12.73
CA ILE A 184 38.26 -3.31 -13.50
C ILE A 184 39.32 -2.72 -12.57
N ALA A 185 38.92 -2.16 -11.44
CA ALA A 185 39.84 -1.59 -10.46
C ALA A 185 40.80 -2.65 -9.91
N SER A 186 40.31 -3.85 -9.60
CA SER A 186 41.13 -4.98 -9.13
C SER A 186 42.16 -5.40 -10.18
N ILE A 187 41.76 -5.52 -11.45
CA ILE A 187 42.67 -5.88 -12.55
C ILE A 187 43.74 -4.80 -12.72
N SER A 188 43.35 -3.53 -12.74
CA SER A 188 44.28 -2.39 -12.85
C SER A 188 45.28 -2.37 -11.69
N LEU A 189 44.83 -2.70 -10.48
CA LEU A 189 45.71 -2.80 -9.30
C LEU A 189 46.71 -3.95 -9.44
N CYS A 190 46.29 -5.11 -9.94
CA CYS A 190 47.18 -6.24 -10.18
C CYS A 190 48.32 -5.88 -11.16
N PHE A 191 48.01 -5.19 -12.27
CA PHE A 191 49.03 -4.72 -13.20
C PHE A 191 50.00 -3.73 -12.55
N HIS A 192 49.50 -2.76 -11.80
CA HIS A 192 50.37 -1.82 -11.08
C HIS A 192 51.25 -2.49 -10.02
N LEU A 193 50.73 -3.49 -9.30
CA LEU A 193 51.52 -4.26 -8.35
C LEU A 193 52.61 -5.07 -9.05
N GLN A 194 52.31 -5.65 -10.21
CA GLN A 194 53.32 -6.35 -11.02
C GLN A 194 54.44 -5.40 -11.45
N ASP A 195 54.10 -4.23 -11.99
CA ASP A 195 55.09 -3.22 -12.39
C ASP A 195 55.95 -2.76 -11.21
N ALA A 196 55.33 -2.54 -10.05
CA ALA A 196 56.03 -2.17 -8.82
C ALA A 196 56.99 -3.27 -8.34
N LEU A 197 56.58 -4.54 -8.44
CA LEU A 197 57.43 -5.70 -8.10
C LEU A 197 58.63 -5.81 -9.06
N VAL A 198 58.40 -5.68 -10.37
CA VAL A 198 59.47 -5.69 -11.38
C VAL A 198 60.48 -4.58 -11.11
N TRP A 199 60.00 -3.37 -10.83
CA TRP A 199 60.85 -2.24 -10.47
C TRP A 199 61.66 -2.50 -9.19
N LEU A 200 61.04 -3.10 -8.17
CA LEU A 200 61.70 -3.40 -6.89
C LEU A 200 62.79 -4.48 -7.05
N MET A 201 62.54 -5.50 -7.88
CA MET A 201 63.51 -6.55 -8.20
C MET A 201 64.69 -6.03 -9.04
N ASN A 202 64.45 -5.06 -9.92
CA ASN A 202 65.47 -4.49 -10.79
C ASN A 202 66.25 -3.33 -10.16
N LYS A 203 65.92 -2.92 -8.92
CA LYS A 203 66.73 -1.92 -8.20
C LYS A 203 68.04 -2.52 -7.71
N PRO A 204 69.20 -1.94 -8.07
CA PRO A 204 70.47 -2.36 -7.50
C PRO A 204 70.46 -2.11 -5.99
N LYS A 205 70.92 -3.07 -5.19
CA LYS A 205 71.11 -2.88 -3.74
C LYS A 205 72.08 -1.71 -3.52
N PRO A 206 71.81 -0.79 -2.58
CA PRO A 206 72.75 0.27 -2.28
C PRO A 206 74.08 -0.37 -1.87
N LEU A 207 75.13 -0.04 -2.62
CA LEU A 207 76.49 -0.36 -2.21
C LEU A 207 76.72 0.34 -0.87
N ILE A 208 76.80 -0.44 0.20
CA ILE A 208 77.22 0.04 1.52
C ILE A 208 78.68 0.44 1.33
N ASN A 209 78.92 1.71 1.04
CA ASN A 209 80.25 2.28 1.09
C ASN A 209 80.63 2.41 2.58
N ARG A 210 81.64 1.63 2.96
CA ARG A 210 82.39 1.76 4.22
C ARG A 210 83.08 3.11 4.31
#